data_AF-E8NFW8-F1
#
_entry.id   AF-E8NFW8-F1
#
_cell.length_a   1.000
_cell.length_b   1.000
_cell.length_c   1.000
_cell.angle_alpha   90.00
_cell.angle_beta   90.00
_cell.angle_gamma   90.00
#
_symmetry.space_group_name_H-M   'P 1'
#
loop_
_entity.id
_entity.type
_entity.pdbx_description
1 polymer ?
#
loop_
_entity_poly.entity_id
_entity_poly.type
_entity_poly.pdbx_seq_one_letter_code
_entity_poly.pdbx_strand_id
1 'polypeptide(L)'
;MGRQRRWGVWWRRFGQIVFYVVAGVLTVAIAALLVASLIDLGQPRVWGTFTQMGCEDRPRAGCRPFGTWISDDGAIIEQHVYLNGWTDSTGRTRAGFQPTALLGDNVVNVPVLTGGMPVLLSIMLVWWTAVVLRRAASWGDIVLPRSRWLGGRGGPARRQGALGIRGSFRRQHRRALERGMIKDE
;
A
#
# COMPACT_ATOMS: atom_id res chain seq x y z
N MET A 1 28.05 3.45 -31.92
CA MET A 1 27.42 2.73 -30.79
C MET A 1 26.98 3.60 -29.59
N GLY A 2 27.16 4.94 -29.59
CA GLY A 2 26.77 5.80 -28.45
C GLY A 2 25.30 6.26 -28.38
N ARG A 3 24.57 6.31 -29.50
CA ARG A 3 23.16 6.80 -29.54
C ARG A 3 22.15 5.84 -28.89
N GLN A 4 22.30 4.53 -29.11
CA GLN A 4 21.38 3.52 -28.57
C GLN A 4 21.41 3.42 -27.03
N ARG A 5 22.59 3.62 -26.40
CA ARG A 5 22.70 3.64 -24.92
C ARG A 5 22.04 4.87 -24.28
N ARG A 6 22.08 6.04 -24.92
CA ARG A 6 21.41 7.26 -24.41
C ARG A 6 19.88 7.17 -24.48
N TRP A 7 19.35 6.56 -25.55
CA TRP A 7 17.91 6.34 -25.72
C TRP A 7 17.34 5.42 -24.64
N GLY A 8 18.01 4.31 -24.32
CA GLY A 8 17.55 3.39 -23.27
C GLY A 8 17.51 4.01 -21.86
N VAL A 9 18.44 4.91 -21.54
CA VAL A 9 18.43 5.64 -20.26
C VAL A 9 17.30 6.66 -20.20
N TRP A 10 17.07 7.38 -21.30
CA TRP A 10 15.99 8.37 -21.40
C TRP A 10 14.59 7.73 -21.27
N TRP A 11 14.35 6.62 -21.97
CA TRP A 11 13.09 5.87 -21.86
C TRP A 11 12.84 5.31 -20.45
N ARG A 12 13.89 4.83 -19.77
CA ARG A 12 13.77 4.39 -18.38
C ARG A 12 13.41 5.54 -17.45
N ARG A 13 14.04 6.71 -17.59
CA ARG A 13 13.75 7.90 -16.79
C ARG A 13 12.33 8.42 -17.03
N PHE A 14 11.89 8.44 -18.28
CA PHE A 14 10.51 8.81 -18.62
C PHE A 14 9.49 7.88 -17.95
N GLY A 15 9.70 6.55 -18.05
CA GLY A 15 8.83 5.57 -17.39
C GLY A 15 8.79 5.72 -15.87
N GLN A 16 9.92 6.05 -15.24
CA GLN A 16 9.97 6.34 -13.80
C GLN A 16 9.14 7.58 -13.44
N ILE A 17 9.28 8.67 -14.19
CA ILE A 17 8.52 9.91 -13.96
C ILE A 17 7.02 9.66 -14.09
N VAL A 18 6.59 9.01 -15.18
CA VAL A 18 5.17 8.66 -15.40
C VAL A 18 4.65 7.80 -14.26
N PHE A 19 5.42 6.80 -13.84
CA PHE A 19 5.05 5.97 -12.69
C PHE A 19 4.87 6.79 -11.42
N TYR A 20 5.81 7.68 -11.08
CA TYR A 20 5.70 8.49 -9.86
C TYR A 20 4.52 9.46 -9.90
N VAL A 21 4.24 10.05 -11.07
CA VAL A 21 3.06 10.92 -11.25
C VAL A 21 1.78 10.13 -11.02
N VAL A 22 1.61 8.99 -11.71
CA VAL A 22 0.43 8.13 -11.56
C VAL A 22 0.31 7.63 -10.13
N ALA A 23 1.43 7.22 -9.52
CA ALA A 23 1.44 6.72 -8.17
C ALA A 23 1.08 7.79 -7.14
N GLY A 24 1.57 9.02 -7.31
CA GLY A 24 1.19 10.16 -6.49
C GLY A 24 -0.30 10.47 -6.58
N VAL A 25 -0.84 10.54 -7.81
CA VAL A 25 -2.28 10.77 -8.04
C VAL A 25 -3.11 9.68 -7.36
N LEU A 26 -2.74 8.40 -7.53
CA LEU A 26 -3.47 7.30 -6.91
C LEU A 26 -3.39 7.34 -5.38
N THR A 27 -2.22 7.65 -4.81
CA THR A 27 -2.08 7.82 -3.36
C THR A 27 -2.99 8.93 -2.82
N VAL A 28 -3.05 10.08 -3.51
CA VAL A 28 -3.93 11.19 -3.11
C VAL A 28 -5.40 10.77 -3.19
N ALA A 29 -5.80 10.07 -4.25
CA ALA A 29 -7.17 9.57 -4.40
C ALA A 29 -7.56 8.60 -3.26
N ILE A 30 -6.69 7.63 -2.93
CA ILE A 30 -6.95 6.69 -1.84
C ILE A 30 -7.02 7.41 -0.49
N ALA A 31 -6.10 8.36 -0.24
CA ALA A 31 -6.10 9.16 0.98
C ALA A 31 -7.36 10.01 1.11
N ALA A 32 -7.82 10.64 0.01
CA ALA A 32 -9.05 11.43 -0.01
C ALA A 32 -10.28 10.56 0.32
N LEU A 33 -10.38 9.37 -0.28
CA LEU A 33 -11.45 8.41 0.04
C LEU A 33 -11.38 7.96 1.51
N LEU A 34 -10.17 7.73 2.04
CA LEU A 34 -9.99 7.36 3.44
C LEU A 34 -10.51 8.48 4.36
N VAL A 35 -10.13 9.74 4.09
CA VAL A 35 -10.62 10.89 4.85
C VAL A 35 -12.14 11.02 4.78
N ALA A 36 -12.73 10.93 3.59
CA ALA A 36 -14.19 10.96 3.43
C ALA A 36 -14.87 9.84 4.24
N SER A 37 -14.32 8.62 4.21
CA SER A 37 -14.87 7.50 4.98
C SER A 37 -14.77 7.67 6.50
N LEU A 38 -13.75 8.40 6.98
CA LEU A 38 -13.59 8.74 8.40
C LEU A 38 -14.57 9.85 8.80
N ILE A 39 -14.86 10.79 7.91
CA ILE A 39 -15.89 11.82 8.12
C ILE A 39 -17.26 11.15 8.23
N ASP A 40 -17.61 10.28 7.28
CA ASP A 40 -18.89 9.54 7.27
C ASP A 40 -19.07 8.67 8.52
N LEU A 41 -17.97 8.16 9.11
CA LEU A 41 -18.02 7.44 10.38
C LEU A 41 -18.46 8.32 11.56
N GLY A 42 -18.11 9.61 11.55
CA GLY A 42 -18.44 10.56 12.61
C GLY A 42 -19.86 11.14 12.50
N GLN A 43 -20.56 10.88 11.40
CA GLN A 43 -21.89 11.44 11.15
C GLN A 43 -22.99 10.72 11.92
N PRO A 44 -24.09 11.44 12.26
CA PRO A 44 -25.23 10.86 12.94
C PRO A 44 -25.82 9.73 12.10
N ARG A 45 -26.05 8.59 12.76
CA ARG A 45 -26.58 7.39 12.15
C ARG A 45 -27.93 7.08 12.77
N VAL A 46 -28.92 6.89 11.90
CA VAL A 46 -30.26 6.47 12.30
C VAL A 46 -30.38 4.97 12.07
N TRP A 47 -30.86 4.23 13.07
CA TRP A 47 -31.10 2.80 12.96
C TRP A 47 -32.56 2.53 12.60
N GLY A 48 -32.76 1.43 11.88
CA GLY A 48 -34.07 1.05 11.39
C GLY A 48 -34.10 -0.38 10.88
N THR A 49 -35.27 -0.76 10.36
CA THR A 49 -35.51 -2.06 9.74
C THR A 49 -35.59 -1.91 8.23
N PHE A 50 -34.74 -2.63 7.53
CA PHE A 50 -34.84 -2.82 6.09
C PHE A 50 -35.75 -4.01 5.79
N THR A 51 -36.66 -3.84 4.84
CA THR A 51 -37.50 -4.89 4.27
C THR A 51 -37.23 -4.98 2.78
N GLN A 52 -36.72 -6.12 2.34
CA GLN A 52 -36.43 -6.40 0.94
C GLN A 52 -37.74 -6.48 0.14
N MET A 53 -37.78 -5.78 -0.99
CA MET A 53 -38.90 -5.85 -1.94
C MET A 53 -38.55 -6.61 -3.20
N GLY A 54 -37.28 -6.57 -3.58
CA GLY A 54 -36.82 -7.20 -4.78
C GLY A 54 -35.32 -7.34 -4.79
N CYS A 55 -34.83 -7.78 -5.94
CA CYS A 55 -33.41 -7.86 -6.17
C CYS A 55 -33.05 -7.42 -7.57
N GLU A 56 -32.03 -6.58 -7.66
CA GLU A 56 -31.47 -6.15 -8.94
C GLU A 56 -30.28 -7.05 -9.29
N ASP A 57 -30.36 -7.73 -10.43
CA ASP A 57 -29.31 -8.62 -10.90
C ASP A 57 -28.06 -7.84 -11.29
N ARG A 58 -26.91 -8.26 -10.73
CA ARG A 58 -25.60 -7.75 -11.13
C ARG A 58 -24.81 -8.84 -11.85
N PRO A 59 -24.28 -8.56 -13.06
CA PRO A 59 -23.59 -9.56 -13.91
C PRO A 59 -22.42 -10.31 -13.25
N ARG A 60 -21.82 -9.76 -12.18
CA ARG A 60 -20.63 -10.32 -11.52
C ARG A 60 -20.70 -10.38 -9.99
N ALA A 61 -21.74 -9.81 -9.39
CA ALA A 61 -21.87 -9.68 -7.94
C ALA A 61 -23.14 -10.32 -7.39
N GLY A 62 -23.84 -11.09 -8.22
CA GLY A 62 -25.11 -11.72 -7.88
C GLY A 62 -26.20 -10.68 -7.71
N CYS A 63 -27.09 -10.95 -6.77
CA CYS A 63 -28.30 -10.18 -6.53
C CYS A 63 -28.01 -9.03 -5.54
N ARG A 64 -28.28 -7.76 -5.94
CA ARG A 64 -28.27 -6.61 -5.02
C ARG A 64 -29.69 -6.37 -4.47
N PRO A 65 -29.94 -6.63 -3.17
CA PRO A 65 -31.25 -6.39 -2.58
C PRO A 65 -31.59 -4.91 -2.54
N PHE A 66 -32.83 -4.58 -2.92
CA PHE A 66 -33.42 -3.26 -2.75
C PHE A 66 -34.79 -3.37 -2.07
N GLY A 67 -35.22 -2.30 -1.42
CA GLY A 67 -36.47 -2.32 -0.68
C GLY A 67 -36.75 -1.04 0.08
N THR A 68 -37.50 -1.18 1.17
CA THR A 68 -37.89 -0.06 2.03
C THR A 68 -37.13 -0.17 3.36
N TRP A 69 -36.59 0.95 3.82
CA TRP A 69 -36.03 1.08 5.15
C TRP A 69 -36.89 2.04 5.97
N ILE A 70 -37.19 1.65 7.20
CA ILE A 70 -38.00 2.44 8.13
C ILE A 70 -37.20 2.59 9.41
N SER A 71 -37.03 3.83 9.89
CA SER A 71 -36.34 4.11 11.14
C SER A 71 -37.04 3.47 12.34
N ASP A 72 -36.30 3.21 13.42
CA ASP A 72 -36.83 2.55 14.63
C ASP A 72 -37.97 3.37 15.29
N ASP A 73 -38.01 4.70 15.08
CA ASP A 73 -39.07 5.61 15.54
C ASP A 73 -40.19 5.84 14.50
N GLY A 74 -40.07 5.26 13.30
CA GLY A 74 -41.01 5.42 12.19
C GLY A 74 -41.03 6.81 11.55
N ALA A 75 -40.16 7.74 11.98
CA ALA A 75 -40.15 9.11 11.50
C ALA A 75 -39.55 9.27 10.09
N ILE A 76 -38.64 8.36 9.70
CA ILE A 76 -37.95 8.39 8.41
C ILE A 76 -38.26 7.09 7.66
N ILE A 77 -38.77 7.23 6.44
CA ILE A 77 -39.07 6.13 5.55
C ILE A 77 -38.32 6.37 4.25
N GLU A 78 -37.40 5.48 3.95
CA GLU A 78 -36.61 5.51 2.73
C GLU A 78 -37.07 4.37 1.81
N GLN A 79 -37.54 4.73 0.63
CA GLN A 79 -38.01 3.76 -0.37
C GLN A 79 -36.95 3.54 -1.44
N HIS A 80 -36.93 2.34 -2.01
CA HIS A 80 -36.01 1.97 -3.08
C HIS A 80 -34.53 2.15 -2.70
N VAL A 81 -34.20 1.91 -1.44
CA VAL A 81 -32.81 1.92 -0.96
C VAL A 81 -32.18 0.55 -1.12
N TYR A 82 -30.86 0.56 -1.30
CA TYR A 82 -30.08 -0.66 -1.42
C TYR A 82 -29.53 -1.08 -0.06
N LEU A 83 -29.58 -2.38 0.20
CA LEU A 83 -28.94 -2.95 1.38
C LEU A 83 -27.50 -3.34 1.08
N ASN A 84 -26.57 -2.82 1.86
CA ASN A 84 -25.22 -3.34 1.96
C ASN A 84 -25.16 -4.32 3.13
N GLY A 85 -25.27 -5.61 2.82
CA GLY A 85 -25.34 -6.70 3.77
C GLY A 85 -26.28 -7.80 3.29
N TRP A 86 -26.84 -8.54 4.24
CA TRP A 86 -27.76 -9.64 3.98
C TRP A 86 -29.00 -9.53 4.87
N THR A 87 -30.10 -10.10 4.38
CA THR A 87 -31.34 -10.25 5.14
C THR A 87 -31.41 -11.61 5.82
N ASP A 88 -32.32 -11.74 6.78
CA ASP A 88 -32.75 -13.03 7.29
C ASP A 88 -33.67 -13.75 6.29
N SER A 89 -34.20 -14.91 6.69
CA SER A 89 -35.13 -15.72 5.89
C SER A 89 -36.47 -15.04 5.63
N THR A 90 -36.80 -13.96 6.36
CA THR A 90 -38.03 -13.17 6.17
C THR A 90 -37.82 -11.98 5.23
N GLY A 91 -36.59 -11.79 4.72
CA GLY A 91 -36.24 -10.64 3.88
C GLY A 91 -36.08 -9.35 4.68
N ARG A 92 -35.88 -9.45 6.00
CA ARG A 92 -35.71 -8.29 6.88
C ARG A 92 -34.32 -8.26 7.50
N THR A 93 -33.84 -7.08 7.84
CA THR A 93 -32.61 -6.92 8.62
C THR A 93 -32.55 -5.56 9.29
N ARG A 94 -31.83 -5.49 10.41
CA ARG A 94 -31.52 -4.21 11.02
C ARG A 94 -30.40 -3.55 10.23
N ALA A 95 -30.61 -2.31 9.80
CA ALA A 95 -29.64 -1.55 9.04
C ALA A 95 -29.62 -0.08 9.49
N GLY A 96 -28.45 0.55 9.35
CA GLY A 96 -28.25 1.96 9.65
C GLY A 96 -28.27 2.79 8.38
N PHE A 97 -28.97 3.92 8.43
CA PHE A 97 -28.98 4.95 7.40
C PHE A 97 -28.15 6.16 7.87
N GLN A 98 -27.38 6.74 6.95
CA GLN A 98 -26.57 7.93 7.20
C GLN A 98 -26.96 9.02 6.19
N PRO A 99 -27.88 9.93 6.57
CA PRO A 99 -28.48 10.89 5.63
C PRO A 99 -27.49 11.92 5.09
N THR A 100 -26.32 12.07 5.71
CA THR A 100 -25.30 13.06 5.32
C THR A 100 -24.03 12.42 4.76
N ALA A 101 -24.05 11.09 4.53
CA ALA A 101 -22.87 10.36 4.08
C ALA A 101 -22.44 10.82 2.68
N LEU A 102 -21.16 11.14 2.54
CA LEU A 102 -20.60 11.60 1.26
C LEU A 102 -20.45 10.46 0.25
N LEU A 103 -20.29 9.23 0.73
CA LEU A 103 -19.98 8.06 -0.11
C LEU A 103 -21.15 7.08 -0.28
N GLY A 104 -22.37 7.44 0.13
CA GLY A 104 -23.43 6.44 0.37
C GLY A 104 -24.87 6.92 0.21
N ASP A 105 -25.18 7.69 -0.82
CA ASP A 105 -26.57 8.04 -1.12
C ASP A 105 -27.40 6.77 -1.39
N ASN A 106 -28.55 6.65 -0.69
CA ASN A 106 -29.53 5.57 -0.84
C ASN A 106 -29.03 4.15 -0.51
N VAL A 107 -28.03 4.04 0.37
CA VAL A 107 -27.54 2.74 0.85
C VAL A 107 -27.67 2.63 2.37
N VAL A 108 -28.29 1.54 2.84
CA VAL A 108 -28.37 1.19 4.25
C VAL A 108 -27.41 0.05 4.58
N ASN A 109 -26.71 0.14 5.70
CA ASN A 109 -25.64 -0.80 6.05
C ASN A 109 -26.02 -1.65 7.25
N VAL A 110 -25.80 -2.97 7.18
CA VAL A 110 -25.89 -3.83 8.37
C VAL A 110 -24.81 -3.46 9.40
N PRO A 111 -25.04 -3.70 10.71
CA PRO A 111 -24.10 -3.30 11.77
C PRO A 111 -22.66 -3.73 11.52
N VAL A 112 -22.43 -4.96 11.07
CA VAL A 112 -21.07 -5.52 10.87
C VAL A 112 -20.30 -4.87 9.72
N LEU A 113 -20.98 -4.27 8.74
CA LEU A 113 -20.34 -3.57 7.63
C LEU A 113 -20.13 -2.08 7.91
N THR A 114 -20.56 -1.62 9.08
CA THR A 114 -20.32 -0.27 9.57
C THR A 114 -18.83 -0.06 9.84
N GLY A 115 -18.23 0.92 9.17
CA GLY A 115 -16.82 1.27 9.39
C GLY A 115 -15.80 0.33 8.75
N GLY A 116 -16.22 -0.65 7.94
CA GLY A 116 -15.30 -1.51 7.20
C GLY A 116 -14.47 -0.75 6.15
N MET A 117 -15.03 0.29 5.54
CA MET A 117 -14.36 1.09 4.51
C MET A 117 -13.06 1.75 4.98
N PRO A 118 -13.01 2.51 6.09
CA PRO A 118 -11.77 3.11 6.56
C PRO A 118 -10.67 2.08 6.89
N VAL A 119 -11.05 0.91 7.43
CA VAL A 119 -10.09 -0.18 7.70
C VAL A 119 -9.50 -0.70 6.37
N LEU A 120 -10.35 -0.98 5.39
CA LEU A 120 -9.94 -1.47 4.08
C LEU A 120 -9.06 -0.45 3.34
N LEU A 121 -9.45 0.81 3.33
CA LEU A 121 -8.70 1.90 2.70
C LEU A 121 -7.34 2.12 3.41
N SER A 122 -7.28 1.98 4.73
CA SER A 122 -6.03 2.06 5.49
C SER A 122 -5.07 0.94 5.12
N ILE A 123 -5.54 -0.31 5.10
CA ILE A 123 -4.73 -1.47 4.68
C ILE A 123 -4.24 -1.28 3.24
N MET A 124 -5.14 -0.87 2.34
CA MET A 124 -4.82 -0.63 0.94
C MET A 124 -3.77 0.47 0.77
N LEU A 125 -3.88 1.57 1.51
CA LEU A 125 -2.92 2.68 1.47
C LEU A 125 -1.52 2.25 1.94
N VAL A 126 -1.43 1.48 3.04
CA VAL A 126 -0.16 0.93 3.54
C VAL A 126 0.46 -0.01 2.53
N TRP A 127 -0.33 -0.95 2.00
CA TRP A 127 0.12 -1.88 0.97
C TRP A 127 0.59 -1.17 -0.29
N TRP A 128 -0.19 -0.20 -0.79
CA TRP A 128 0.14 0.60 -1.97
C TRP A 128 1.46 1.36 -1.78
N THR A 129 1.63 2.00 -0.62
CA THR A 129 2.87 2.69 -0.27
C THR A 129 4.06 1.73 -0.27
N ALA A 130 3.89 0.53 0.27
CA ALA A 130 4.94 -0.50 0.24
C ALA A 130 5.29 -0.94 -1.20
N VAL A 131 4.30 -1.04 -2.10
CA VAL A 131 4.53 -1.34 -3.53
C VAL A 131 5.34 -0.21 -4.19
N VAL A 132 4.96 1.04 -3.99
CA VAL A 132 5.67 2.21 -4.55
C VAL A 132 7.12 2.25 -4.04
N LEU A 133 7.33 2.10 -2.74
CA LEU A 133 8.67 2.09 -2.14
C LEU A 133 9.52 0.92 -2.64
N ARG A 134 8.95 -0.28 -2.74
CA ARG A 134 9.63 -1.46 -3.29
C ARG A 134 10.03 -1.22 -4.74
N ARG A 135 9.17 -0.58 -5.55
CA ARG A 135 9.47 -0.29 -6.95
C ARG A 135 10.58 0.75 -7.07
N ALA A 136 10.51 1.82 -6.30
CA ALA A 136 11.54 2.85 -6.23
C ALA A 136 12.91 2.26 -5.81
N ALA A 137 12.92 1.39 -4.80
CA ALA A 137 14.13 0.68 -4.37
C ALA A 137 14.69 -0.26 -5.47
N SER A 138 13.83 -0.94 -6.23
CA SER A 138 14.27 -1.80 -7.34
C SER A 138 14.93 -1.02 -8.49
N TRP A 139 14.65 0.27 -8.58
CA TRP A 139 15.30 1.18 -9.52
C TRP A 139 16.57 1.85 -8.97
N GLY A 140 16.85 1.67 -7.68
CA GLY A 140 17.98 2.30 -7.00
C GLY A 140 17.72 3.78 -6.65
N ASP A 141 16.47 4.25 -6.74
CA ASP A 141 16.12 5.63 -6.41
C ASP A 141 16.11 5.86 -4.88
N ILE A 142 15.91 4.79 -4.09
CA ILE A 142 15.86 4.83 -2.63
C ILE A 142 16.68 3.67 -2.04
N VAL A 143 17.50 3.95 -1.03
CA VAL A 143 18.15 2.92 -0.22
C VAL A 143 17.23 2.58 0.94
N LEU A 144 16.56 1.42 0.86
CA LEU A 144 15.81 0.92 2.02
C LEU A 144 16.82 0.52 3.10
N PRO A 145 16.71 1.06 4.33
CA PRO A 145 17.55 0.61 5.43
C PRO A 145 17.26 -0.88 5.63
N ARG A 146 18.24 -1.72 5.33
CA ARG A 146 18.19 -3.16 5.66
C ARG A 146 17.95 -3.21 7.16
N SER A 147 16.76 -3.65 7.56
CA SER A 147 16.34 -3.67 8.95
C SER A 147 17.39 -4.38 9.79
N ARG A 148 18.17 -3.61 10.54
CA ARG A 148 19.13 -4.07 11.54
C ARG A 148 18.44 -4.69 12.77
N TRP A 149 17.10 -4.79 12.71
CA TRP A 149 16.19 -5.22 13.77
C TRP A 149 15.82 -6.70 13.73
N LEU A 150 16.21 -7.45 12.70
CA LEU A 150 16.28 -8.92 12.75
C LEU A 150 17.72 -9.34 13.12
N GLY A 151 18.21 -8.86 14.26
CA GLY A 151 19.47 -9.32 14.83
C GLY A 151 19.25 -10.66 15.53
N GLY A 152 19.93 -11.73 15.09
CA GLY A 152 19.88 -12.97 15.86
C GLY A 152 20.36 -14.27 15.21
N ARG A 153 21.46 -14.28 14.45
CA ARG A 153 22.44 -15.37 14.52
C ARG A 153 23.72 -14.98 13.80
N GLY A 154 24.79 -14.85 14.59
CA GLY A 154 26.12 -14.54 14.10
C GLY A 154 26.59 -15.59 13.10
N GLY A 155 26.87 -15.14 11.87
CA GLY A 155 27.85 -15.78 11.00
C GLY A 155 29.17 -15.03 11.17
N PRO A 156 30.32 -15.71 11.32
CA PRO A 156 31.59 -15.03 11.53
C PRO A 156 31.87 -14.16 10.32
N ALA A 157 32.16 -12.88 10.58
CA ALA A 157 32.71 -11.98 9.58
C ALA A 157 34.08 -12.54 9.14
N ARG A 158 34.09 -13.31 8.04
CA ARG A 158 35.30 -13.59 7.27
C ARG A 158 35.79 -12.23 6.76
N ARG A 159 36.68 -11.59 7.53
CA ARG A 159 37.55 -10.52 7.04
C ARG A 159 38.49 -11.16 6.03
N GLN A 160 38.16 -11.05 4.74
CA GLN A 160 39.11 -11.26 3.65
C GLN A 160 39.24 -9.97 2.83
N GLY A 161 40.43 -9.36 2.96
CA GLY A 161 41.09 -8.46 2.01
C GLY A 161 40.48 -7.07 1.83
N ALA A 162 41.23 -6.01 1.56
CA ALA A 162 42.65 -5.92 1.24
C ALA A 162 43.12 -4.49 1.55
N LEU A 163 44.03 -4.36 2.51
CA LEU A 163 44.91 -3.21 2.57
C LEU A 163 45.92 -3.39 1.44
N GLY A 164 45.73 -2.60 0.39
CA GLY A 164 46.72 -2.45 -0.67
C GLY A 164 48.02 -1.94 -0.08
N ILE A 165 49.00 -2.82 0.07
CA ILE A 165 50.41 -2.43 0.09
C ILE A 165 51.10 -3.16 -1.06
N ARG A 166 51.25 -2.37 -2.12
CA ARG A 166 52.13 -2.52 -3.26
C ARG A 166 53.54 -2.86 -2.79
N GLY A 167 54.05 -4.03 -3.18
CA GLY A 167 55.47 -4.36 -3.01
C GLY A 167 55.74 -5.83 -3.26
N SER A 168 56.24 -6.17 -4.45
CA SER A 168 56.66 -7.55 -4.72
C SER A 168 57.83 -7.92 -3.79
N PHE A 169 57.66 -8.99 -3.02
CA PHE A 169 58.64 -9.54 -2.08
C PHE A 169 60.04 -9.71 -2.71
N ARG A 170 60.08 -10.00 -4.02
CA ARG A 170 61.33 -10.09 -4.81
C ARG A 170 62.14 -8.79 -4.86
N ARG A 171 61.51 -7.61 -4.85
CA ARG A 171 62.24 -6.32 -4.88
C ARG A 171 62.79 -5.92 -3.52
N GLN A 172 62.11 -6.30 -2.43
CA GLN A 172 62.62 -6.05 -1.07
C GLN A 172 63.79 -6.97 -0.72
N HIS A 173 63.75 -8.23 -1.15
CA HIS A 173 64.85 -9.16 -0.90
C HIS A 173 66.15 -8.77 -1.63
N ARG A 174 66.07 -8.24 -2.86
CA ARG A 174 67.23 -7.78 -3.63
C ARG A 174 67.93 -6.58 -2.97
N ARG A 175 67.14 -5.62 -2.46
CA ARG A 175 67.66 -4.43 -1.74
C ARG A 175 68.26 -4.76 -0.37
N ALA A 176 67.82 -5.84 0.28
CA ALA A 176 68.42 -6.32 1.53
C ALA A 176 69.80 -6.94 1.29
N LEU A 177 69.98 -7.68 0.20
CA LEU A 177 71.28 -8.25 -0.20
C LEU A 177 72.27 -7.16 -0.62
N GLU A 178 71.83 -6.15 -1.36
CA GLU A 178 72.68 -5.00 -1.75
C GLU A 178 73.13 -4.16 -0.54
N ARG A 179 72.32 -4.07 0.53
CA ARG A 179 72.74 -3.37 1.77
C ARG A 179 73.60 -4.22 2.70
N GLY A 180 73.53 -5.54 2.60
CA GLY A 180 74.37 -6.46 3.38
C GLY A 180 75.83 -6.46 2.92
N MET A 181 76.08 -6.27 1.62
CA MET A 181 77.43 -6.28 1.05
C MET A 181 78.22 -4.96 1.19
N ILE A 182 77.61 -3.89 1.70
CA ILE A 182 78.26 -2.56 1.86
C ILE A 182 78.82 -2.37 3.28
N LYS A 183 78.70 -3.38 4.16
CA LYS A 183 79.10 -3.27 5.57
C LYS A 183 80.36 -4.04 5.96
N ASP A 184 81.02 -4.67 5.00
CA ASP A 184 82.31 -5.35 5.23
C ASP A 184 83.44 -4.59 4.52
N GLU A 185 83.75 -3.38 5.02
CA GLU A 185 85.05 -2.70 4.85
C GLU A 185 85.41 -1.94 6.13
#